data_AF-A0A930B0I9-F1
#
_entry.id   AF-A0A930B0I9-F1
#
_cell.length_a   1.000
_cell.length_b   1.000
_cell.length_c   1.000
_cell.angle_alpha   90.00
_cell.angle_beta   90.00
_cell.angle_gamma   90.00
#
_symmetry.space_group_name_H-M   'P 1'
#
loop_
_entity.id
_entity.type
_entity.pdbx_description
1 polymer ?
#
loop_
_entity_poly.entity_id
_entity_poly.type
_entity_poly.pdbx_seq_one_letter_code
_entity_poly.pdbx_strand_id
1 'polypeptide(L)'
;DEKTGRRKHITISWRKVKICPEGSDMILDYYIIDTLLNSINRDLSIDEKKALFVDFMIRFDTKSKGQYDRHSQEFKDMLKNDPYFNALRVKYGYAITCHKSQGGEWDTTFVDYSGRTGLNKDALRWSYTATTRAVKRCYAANAPYTTCFSSFQISEIGAVSKMPNETFSLRNIPLSPFHKEGQYRTKSLKYWEVVANLENTPYRVEQVESKGDYQERYTISNGEQVDVFDAFHSGAGVFKDFTPLHHGATPWQSEVLILLNRPNDEMLFEIDYTPSTPLFEKLYGLMQSACEDTEVVITNVEEKPANYIVLYCLRTDEGKGAYIQFYFNSKQQLTRAMPKSMKGADDQKLQLLIQKLKEYVI
;
A
#
# COMPACT_ATOMS: atom_id res chain seq x y z
N ASP A 1 -20.70 37.33 -31.73
CA ASP A 1 -20.19 37.34 -30.34
C ASP A 1 -20.67 38.63 -29.69
N GLU A 2 -21.49 38.52 -28.65
CA GLU A 2 -22.07 39.66 -27.93
C GLU A 2 -21.01 40.53 -27.24
N LYS A 3 -19.81 40.00 -26.98
CA LYS A 3 -18.70 40.74 -26.35
C LYS A 3 -17.82 41.49 -27.34
N THR A 4 -17.72 41.02 -28.59
CA THR A 4 -16.79 41.59 -29.59
C THR A 4 -17.47 42.20 -30.80
N GLY A 5 -18.80 42.06 -30.94
CA GLY A 5 -19.56 42.55 -32.09
C GLY A 5 -19.25 41.81 -33.41
N ARG A 6 -18.30 40.87 -33.41
CA ARG A 6 -17.90 40.11 -34.60
C ARG A 6 -18.94 39.04 -34.93
N ARG A 7 -19.31 38.94 -36.21
CA ARG A 7 -20.11 37.84 -36.75
C ARG A 7 -19.27 36.56 -36.69
N LYS A 8 -19.81 35.50 -36.10
CA LYS A 8 -19.19 34.19 -36.02
C LYS A 8 -20.00 33.24 -36.89
N HIS A 9 -19.34 32.60 -37.86
CA HIS A 9 -19.99 31.57 -38.68
C HIS A 9 -19.98 30.25 -37.92
N ILE A 10 -21.12 29.58 -37.85
CA ILE A 10 -21.30 28.29 -37.18
C ILE A 10 -21.97 27.37 -38.18
N THR A 11 -21.33 26.23 -38.44
CA THR A 11 -21.85 25.22 -39.36
C THR A 11 -22.43 24.09 -38.52
N ILE A 12 -23.71 23.80 -38.71
CA ILE A 12 -24.40 22.65 -38.11
C ILE A 12 -24.85 21.75 -39.26
N SER A 13 -24.61 20.45 -39.12
CA SER A 13 -24.98 19.42 -40.07
C SER A 13 -26.00 18.48 -39.46
N TRP A 14 -26.94 18.05 -40.29
CA TRP A 14 -27.97 17.08 -39.93
C TRP A 14 -27.88 15.86 -40.83
N ARG A 15 -28.28 14.71 -40.29
CA ARG A 15 -28.42 13.47 -41.06
C ARG A 15 -29.83 12.94 -40.86
N LYS A 16 -30.51 12.64 -41.96
CA LYS A 16 -31.80 11.94 -41.91
C LYS A 16 -31.54 10.47 -41.58
N VAL A 17 -32.25 9.95 -40.59
CA VAL A 17 -32.13 8.56 -40.12
C VAL A 17 -33.52 7.96 -39.92
N LYS A 18 -33.59 6.64 -40.02
CA LYS A 18 -34.77 5.85 -39.68
C LYS A 18 -34.53 5.18 -38.32
N ILE A 19 -35.45 5.37 -37.39
CA ILE A 19 -35.34 4.83 -36.03
C ILE A 19 -36.50 3.86 -35.80
N CYS A 20 -36.18 2.68 -35.30
CA CYS A 20 -37.13 1.67 -34.85
C CYS A 20 -36.99 1.57 -33.32
N PRO A 21 -37.96 2.06 -32.52
CA PRO A 21 -37.92 1.89 -31.07
C PRO A 21 -37.89 0.40 -30.70
N GLU A 22 -37.17 0.08 -29.63
CA GLU A 22 -37.11 -1.30 -29.13
C GLU A 22 -38.51 -1.79 -28.72
N GLY A 23 -38.91 -2.95 -29.22
CA GLY A 23 -40.25 -3.51 -29.01
C GLY A 23 -41.36 -2.96 -29.92
N SER A 24 -41.02 -2.21 -30.97
CA SER A 24 -41.96 -1.69 -31.97
C SER A 24 -41.51 -2.01 -33.39
N ASP A 25 -42.47 -2.31 -34.28
CA ASP A 25 -42.23 -2.43 -35.73
C ASP A 25 -42.35 -1.09 -36.47
N MET A 26 -42.60 0.01 -35.74
CA MET A 26 -42.79 1.33 -36.34
C MET A 26 -41.44 1.97 -36.70
N ILE A 27 -41.25 2.26 -37.98
CA ILE A 27 -40.09 2.98 -38.48
C ILE A 27 -40.41 4.48 -38.58
N LEU A 28 -39.68 5.29 -37.82
CA LEU A 28 -39.84 6.74 -37.78
C LEU A 28 -38.69 7.45 -38.49
N ASP A 29 -39.02 8.46 -39.29
CA ASP A 29 -38.04 9.36 -39.92
C ASP A 29 -37.70 10.51 -38.96
N TYR A 30 -36.42 10.65 -38.62
CA TYR A 30 -35.91 11.77 -37.81
C TYR A 30 -34.65 12.38 -38.43
N TYR A 31 -34.37 13.62 -38.07
CA TYR A 31 -33.03 14.18 -38.22
C TYR A 31 -32.26 14.00 -36.91
N ILE A 32 -30.98 13.66 -37.02
CA ILE A 32 -30.01 13.79 -35.93
C ILE A 32 -29.11 15.00 -36.21
N ILE A 33 -28.59 15.61 -35.15
CA ILE A 33 -27.56 16.64 -35.26
C ILE A 33 -26.20 15.96 -35.40
N ASP A 34 -25.73 15.81 -36.63
CA ASP A 34 -24.52 15.07 -36.98
C ASP A 34 -23.26 15.76 -36.42
N THR A 35 -23.27 17.09 -36.35
CA THR A 35 -22.22 17.86 -35.67
C THR A 35 -22.08 17.46 -34.20
N LEU A 36 -23.19 17.24 -33.48
CA LEU A 36 -23.14 16.83 -32.07
C LEU A 36 -22.63 15.39 -31.92
N LEU A 37 -23.09 14.49 -32.78
CA LEU A 37 -22.68 13.08 -32.76
C LEU A 37 -21.14 12.96 -32.78
N ASN A 38 -20.50 13.73 -33.67
CA ASN A 38 -19.05 13.74 -33.88
C ASN A 38 -18.27 14.74 -32.99
N SER A 39 -18.96 15.54 -32.17
CA SER A 39 -18.31 16.50 -31.27
C SER A 39 -17.62 15.80 -30.10
N ILE A 40 -16.54 16.38 -29.57
CA ILE A 40 -15.97 15.95 -28.27
C ILE A 40 -16.83 16.41 -27.09
N ASN A 41 -17.68 17.42 -27.29
CA ASN A 41 -18.53 17.95 -26.23
C ASN A 41 -19.72 17.02 -25.93
N ARG A 42 -20.17 17.05 -24.67
CA ARG A 42 -21.34 16.27 -24.21
C ARG A 42 -22.66 16.73 -24.85
N ASP A 43 -22.78 18.01 -25.15
CA ASP A 43 -23.96 18.67 -25.71
C ASP A 43 -23.50 19.81 -26.62
N LEU A 44 -24.44 20.41 -27.35
CA LEU A 44 -24.20 21.59 -28.16
C LEU A 44 -23.70 22.74 -27.28
N SER A 45 -22.69 23.45 -27.79
CA SER A 45 -22.21 24.69 -27.22
C SER A 45 -23.31 25.76 -27.21
N ILE A 46 -23.12 26.80 -26.39
CA ILE A 46 -24.04 27.93 -26.31
C ILE A 46 -24.19 28.59 -27.70
N ASP A 47 -23.08 28.73 -28.41
CA ASP A 47 -23.04 29.31 -29.75
C ASP A 47 -23.82 28.46 -30.77
N GLU A 48 -23.68 27.13 -30.76
CA GLU A 48 -24.44 26.23 -31.63
C GLU A 48 -25.94 26.26 -31.29
N LYS A 49 -26.32 26.31 -30.01
CA LYS A 49 -27.71 26.46 -29.59
C LYS A 49 -28.32 27.77 -30.09
N LYS A 50 -27.56 28.86 -30.02
CA LYS A 50 -27.95 30.17 -30.58
C LYS A 50 -28.07 30.08 -32.11
N ALA A 51 -27.13 29.42 -32.79
CA ALA A 51 -27.19 29.23 -34.25
C ALA A 51 -28.41 28.42 -34.70
N LEU A 52 -28.76 27.33 -33.99
CA LEU A 52 -29.99 26.56 -34.27
C LEU A 52 -31.24 27.45 -34.20
N PHE A 53 -31.31 28.31 -33.17
CA PHE A 53 -32.45 29.20 -33.01
C PHE A 53 -32.48 30.28 -34.09
N VAL A 54 -31.33 30.87 -34.44
CA VAL A 54 -31.23 31.86 -35.53
C VAL A 54 -31.61 31.25 -36.88
N ASP A 55 -31.15 30.04 -37.19
CA ASP A 55 -31.55 29.31 -38.40
C ASP A 55 -33.06 29.08 -38.45
N PHE A 56 -33.65 28.61 -37.34
CA PHE A 56 -35.10 28.46 -37.22
C PHE A 56 -35.83 29.79 -37.49
N MET A 57 -35.37 30.89 -36.90
CA MET A 57 -35.98 32.21 -37.09
C MET A 57 -35.91 32.65 -38.56
N ILE A 58 -34.78 32.45 -39.24
CA ILE A 58 -34.65 32.76 -40.67
C ILE A 58 -35.66 31.94 -41.49
N ARG A 59 -35.79 30.64 -41.20
CA ARG A 59 -36.75 29.77 -41.88
C ARG A 59 -38.20 30.14 -41.56
N PHE A 60 -38.49 30.56 -40.34
CA PHE A 60 -39.81 31.06 -39.94
C PHE A 60 -40.17 32.33 -40.71
N ASP A 61 -39.32 33.36 -40.64
CA ASP A 61 -39.55 34.65 -41.29
C ASP A 61 -39.71 34.47 -42.82
N THR A 62 -38.95 33.54 -43.42
CA THR A 62 -39.07 33.19 -44.84
C THR A 62 -40.41 32.52 -45.18
N LYS A 63 -40.86 31.56 -44.36
CA LYS A 63 -42.11 30.81 -44.59
C LYS A 63 -43.36 31.65 -44.29
N SER A 64 -43.30 32.49 -43.25
CA SER A 64 -44.39 33.36 -42.83
C SER A 64 -44.48 34.65 -43.65
N LYS A 65 -43.45 34.99 -44.44
CA LYS A 65 -43.31 36.28 -45.15
C LYS A 65 -43.46 37.50 -44.22
N GLY A 66 -43.09 37.34 -42.95
CA GLY A 66 -43.24 38.37 -41.92
C GLY A 66 -44.69 38.64 -41.49
N GLN A 67 -45.64 37.77 -41.83
CA GLN A 67 -47.07 37.94 -41.51
C GLN A 67 -47.39 37.69 -40.03
N TYR A 68 -46.58 36.88 -39.35
CA TYR A 68 -46.80 36.47 -37.96
C TYR A 68 -45.68 36.96 -37.06
N ASP A 69 -46.05 37.46 -35.88
CA ASP A 69 -45.08 37.85 -34.87
C ASP A 69 -44.41 36.63 -34.20
N ARG A 70 -43.32 36.86 -33.45
CA ARG A 70 -42.53 35.79 -32.80
C ARG A 70 -43.13 35.25 -31.51
N HIS A 71 -44.28 35.78 -31.09
CA HIS A 71 -45.06 35.36 -29.93
C HIS A 71 -46.39 34.68 -30.32
N SER A 72 -46.70 34.69 -31.62
CA SER A 72 -47.88 34.09 -32.24
C SER A 72 -47.97 32.59 -31.99
N GLN A 73 -49.17 32.05 -32.14
CA GLN A 73 -49.40 30.62 -32.00
C GLN A 73 -48.70 29.85 -33.12
N GLU A 74 -48.68 30.42 -34.33
CA GLU A 74 -48.01 29.90 -35.52
C GLU A 74 -46.50 29.74 -35.32
N PHE A 75 -45.85 30.71 -34.66
CA PHE A 75 -44.44 30.60 -34.29
C PHE A 75 -44.19 29.41 -33.35
N LYS A 76 -45.01 29.27 -32.31
CA LYS A 76 -44.88 28.18 -31.33
C LYS A 76 -45.13 26.82 -31.97
N ASP A 77 -46.14 26.72 -32.83
CA ASP A 77 -46.49 25.48 -33.52
C ASP A 77 -45.43 25.08 -34.53
N MET A 78 -44.87 26.03 -35.27
CA MET A 78 -43.75 25.74 -36.17
C MET A 78 -42.51 25.34 -35.39
N LEU A 79 -42.18 26.04 -34.31
CA LEU A 79 -41.02 25.72 -33.46
C LEU A 79 -41.13 24.31 -32.87
N LYS A 80 -42.32 23.92 -32.39
CA LYS A 80 -42.57 22.61 -31.79
C LYS A 80 -42.44 21.46 -32.80
N ASN A 81 -42.81 21.71 -34.06
CA ASN A 81 -42.80 20.71 -35.13
C ASN A 81 -41.57 20.82 -36.04
N ASP A 82 -40.64 21.71 -35.75
CA ASP A 82 -39.51 21.97 -36.64
C ASP A 82 -38.53 20.78 -36.66
N PRO A 83 -38.28 20.17 -37.83
CA PRO A 83 -37.48 18.95 -37.91
C PRO A 83 -35.97 19.18 -37.69
N TYR A 84 -35.47 20.40 -37.87
CA TYR A 84 -34.04 20.71 -37.72
C TYR A 84 -33.72 21.22 -36.31
N PHE A 85 -34.59 22.06 -35.73
CA PHE A 85 -34.46 22.56 -34.37
C PHE A 85 -34.70 21.45 -33.34
N ASN A 86 -35.70 20.60 -33.57
CA ASN A 86 -36.00 19.44 -32.72
C ASN A 86 -35.31 18.15 -33.18
N ALA A 87 -34.28 18.26 -34.03
CA ALA A 87 -33.47 17.13 -34.41
C ALA A 87 -32.88 16.44 -33.16
N LEU A 88 -32.81 15.11 -33.22
CA LEU A 88 -32.38 14.29 -32.10
C LEU A 88 -30.90 14.56 -31.74
N ARG A 89 -30.66 14.75 -30.46
CA ARG A 89 -29.33 14.94 -29.89
C ARG A 89 -28.75 13.60 -29.47
N VAL A 90 -27.97 13.01 -30.35
CA VAL A 90 -27.42 11.66 -30.16
C VAL A 90 -25.90 11.72 -29.94
N LYS A 91 -25.39 10.73 -29.20
CA LYS A 91 -23.97 10.49 -28.99
C LYS A 91 -23.70 8.99 -29.10
N TYR A 92 -22.47 8.64 -29.46
CA TYR A 92 -22.02 7.25 -29.39
C TYR A 92 -22.05 6.74 -27.95
N GLY A 93 -22.55 5.53 -27.75
CA GLY A 93 -22.65 4.87 -26.45
C GLY A 93 -21.46 3.95 -26.11
N TYR A 94 -20.28 4.17 -26.71
CA TYR A 94 -19.12 3.28 -26.53
C TYR A 94 -18.68 3.14 -25.07
N ALA A 95 -18.84 4.21 -24.29
CA ALA A 95 -18.58 4.20 -22.85
C ALA A 95 -19.67 5.02 -22.15
N ILE A 96 -20.13 4.52 -21.02
CA ILE A 96 -21.13 5.17 -20.18
C ILE A 96 -20.66 5.17 -18.74
N THR A 97 -21.08 6.16 -17.97
CA THR A 97 -20.76 6.20 -16.54
C THR A 97 -21.57 5.14 -15.80
N CYS A 98 -21.04 4.63 -14.67
CA CYS A 98 -21.75 3.66 -13.84
C CYS A 98 -23.15 4.12 -13.38
N HIS A 99 -23.35 5.44 -13.26
CA HIS A 99 -24.66 6.01 -12.94
C HIS A 99 -25.65 5.83 -14.12
N LYS A 100 -25.17 5.99 -15.36
CA LYS A 100 -26.00 5.83 -16.57
C LYS A 100 -26.18 4.38 -16.99
N SER A 101 -25.33 3.48 -16.51
CA SER A 101 -25.46 2.04 -16.78
C SER A 101 -26.47 1.34 -15.86
N GLN A 102 -27.01 2.04 -14.85
CA GLN A 102 -27.99 1.45 -13.94
C GLN A 102 -29.21 0.95 -14.71
N GLY A 103 -29.59 -0.31 -14.49
CA GLY A 103 -30.71 -0.96 -15.18
C GLY A 103 -30.35 -1.56 -16.55
N GLY A 104 -29.18 -1.25 -17.10
CA GLY A 104 -28.67 -1.92 -18.31
C GLY A 104 -27.83 -3.14 -17.98
N GLU A 105 -27.86 -4.15 -18.85
CA GLU A 105 -27.05 -5.36 -18.72
C GLU A 105 -26.41 -5.66 -20.08
N TRP A 106 -25.14 -6.08 -20.07
CA TRP A 106 -24.39 -6.40 -21.28
C TRP A 106 -23.68 -7.74 -21.13
N ASP A 107 -23.58 -8.51 -22.20
CA ASP A 107 -22.89 -9.79 -22.21
C ASP A 107 -21.43 -9.68 -21.72
N THR A 108 -20.73 -8.62 -22.13
CA THR A 108 -19.34 -8.34 -21.73
C THR A 108 -19.17 -6.87 -21.43
N THR A 109 -18.55 -6.55 -20.29
CA THR A 109 -18.20 -5.17 -19.91
C THR A 109 -16.70 -5.01 -19.73
N PHE A 110 -16.21 -3.80 -19.99
CA PHE A 110 -14.89 -3.32 -19.62
C PHE A 110 -15.09 -2.20 -18.61
N VAL A 111 -14.60 -2.39 -17.39
CA VAL A 111 -14.81 -1.48 -16.27
C VAL A 111 -13.48 -0.91 -15.82
N ASP A 112 -13.36 0.41 -15.84
CA ASP A 112 -12.28 1.13 -15.14
C ASP A 112 -12.79 1.55 -13.76
N TYR A 113 -12.16 1.03 -12.70
CA TYR A 113 -12.50 1.34 -11.31
C TYR A 113 -11.77 2.59 -10.76
N SER A 114 -11.10 3.36 -11.63
CA SER A 114 -10.43 4.59 -11.25
C SER A 114 -11.37 5.62 -10.59
N GLY A 115 -10.84 6.39 -9.64
CA GLY A 115 -11.52 7.51 -8.98
C GLY A 115 -12.30 7.17 -7.70
N ARG A 116 -13.19 6.17 -7.71
CA ARG A 116 -13.95 5.75 -6.49
C ARG A 116 -13.40 4.46 -5.88
N THR A 117 -12.19 4.57 -5.34
CA THR A 117 -11.49 3.46 -4.69
C THR A 117 -11.64 3.51 -3.16
N GLY A 118 -11.63 2.35 -2.51
CA GLY A 118 -11.66 2.22 -1.05
C GLY A 118 -12.76 1.30 -0.50
N LEU A 119 -12.71 1.07 0.82
CA LEU A 119 -13.63 0.17 1.54
C LEU A 119 -14.88 0.87 2.12
N ASN A 120 -15.10 2.14 1.77
CA ASN A 120 -16.28 2.85 2.23
C ASN A 120 -17.54 2.40 1.46
N LYS A 121 -18.72 2.63 2.06
CA LYS A 121 -20.01 2.16 1.52
C LYS A 121 -20.30 2.68 0.11
N ASP A 122 -19.90 3.90 -0.23
CA ASP A 122 -20.15 4.47 -1.55
C ASP A 122 -19.27 3.81 -2.62
N ALA A 123 -17.96 3.70 -2.36
CA ALA A 123 -17.00 3.05 -3.27
C ALA A 123 -17.37 1.59 -3.55
N LEU A 124 -17.74 0.84 -2.51
CA LEU A 124 -18.18 -0.56 -2.65
C LEU A 124 -19.49 -0.67 -3.42
N ARG A 125 -20.46 0.23 -3.18
CA ARG A 125 -21.73 0.26 -3.92
C ARG A 125 -21.51 0.48 -5.42
N TRP A 126 -20.62 1.42 -5.79
CA TRP A 126 -20.36 1.71 -7.20
C TRP A 126 -19.52 0.63 -7.87
N SER A 127 -18.56 0.05 -7.15
CA SER A 127 -17.82 -1.12 -7.61
C SER A 127 -18.78 -2.27 -7.92
N TYR A 128 -19.68 -2.59 -6.99
CA TYR A 128 -20.74 -3.59 -7.19
C TYR A 128 -21.63 -3.26 -8.40
N THR A 129 -22.10 -2.01 -8.49
CA THR A 129 -22.95 -1.57 -9.61
C THR A 129 -22.25 -1.77 -10.95
N ALA A 130 -20.97 -1.39 -11.03
CA ALA A 130 -20.16 -1.52 -12.24
C ALA A 130 -19.94 -2.99 -12.64
N THR A 131 -19.53 -3.82 -11.67
CA THR A 131 -19.27 -5.25 -11.90
C THR A 131 -20.53 -5.99 -12.37
N THR A 132 -21.66 -5.71 -11.74
CA THR A 132 -22.93 -6.41 -12.02
C THR A 132 -23.63 -5.95 -13.30
N ARG A 133 -23.03 -5.07 -14.10
CA ARG A 133 -23.52 -4.78 -15.45
C ARG A 133 -23.15 -5.88 -16.45
N ALA A 134 -22.14 -6.70 -16.14
CA ALA A 134 -21.77 -7.85 -16.96
C ALA A 134 -22.64 -9.08 -16.66
N VAL A 135 -23.15 -9.70 -17.72
CA VAL A 135 -23.87 -10.97 -17.64
C VAL A 135 -22.90 -12.16 -17.71
N LYS A 136 -21.90 -12.12 -18.62
CA LYS A 136 -20.97 -13.25 -18.82
C LYS A 136 -19.53 -12.93 -18.40
N ARG A 137 -19.00 -11.78 -18.81
CA ARG A 137 -17.58 -11.41 -18.56
C ARG A 137 -17.43 -9.95 -18.18
N CYS A 138 -16.65 -9.69 -17.13
CA CYS A 138 -16.24 -8.36 -16.70
C CYS A 138 -14.72 -8.26 -16.77
N TYR A 139 -14.20 -7.41 -17.64
CA TYR A 139 -12.78 -7.07 -17.68
C TYR A 139 -12.54 -5.83 -16.83
N ALA A 140 -11.67 -5.93 -15.83
CA ALA A 140 -11.40 -4.85 -14.90
C ALA A 140 -10.05 -4.18 -15.21
N ALA A 141 -10.07 -2.86 -15.34
CA ALA A 141 -8.90 -1.99 -15.29
C ALA A 141 -8.88 -1.25 -13.94
N ASN A 142 -7.69 -1.07 -13.36
CA ASN A 142 -7.49 -0.38 -12.08
C ASN A 142 -8.38 -0.91 -10.94
N ALA A 143 -8.61 -2.23 -10.90
CA ALA A 143 -9.48 -2.85 -9.90
C ALA A 143 -9.04 -2.46 -8.47
N PRO A 144 -9.97 -2.18 -7.55
CA PRO A 144 -9.62 -1.76 -6.20
C PRO A 144 -8.85 -2.88 -5.49
N TYR A 145 -7.57 -2.63 -5.23
CA TYR A 145 -6.72 -3.50 -4.41
C TYR A 145 -6.69 -2.94 -2.99
N THR A 146 -7.63 -3.39 -2.16
CA THR A 146 -7.71 -2.97 -0.75
C THR A 146 -7.44 -4.18 0.14
N THR A 147 -6.41 -4.07 0.97
CA THR A 147 -6.00 -5.11 1.91
C THR A 147 -6.15 -4.59 3.34
N CYS A 148 -6.00 -5.45 4.35
CA CYS A 148 -5.94 -5.00 5.75
C CYS A 148 -4.74 -4.06 6.04
N PHE A 149 -3.85 -3.88 5.07
CA PHE A 149 -2.63 -3.09 5.12
C PHE A 149 -2.73 -1.76 4.35
N SER A 150 -3.74 -1.59 3.50
CA SER A 150 -3.85 -0.43 2.58
C SER A 150 -4.31 0.88 3.24
N SER A 151 -4.14 1.07 4.54
CA SER A 151 -4.61 2.29 5.23
C SER A 151 -3.88 2.67 6.50
N PHE A 152 -2.89 1.89 6.96
CA PHE A 152 -2.18 2.24 8.19
C PHE A 152 -1.01 3.17 7.90
N GLN A 153 -0.78 4.14 8.78
CA GLN A 153 0.30 5.11 8.60
C GLN A 153 1.60 4.56 9.16
N ILE A 154 2.69 4.66 8.42
CA ILE A 154 4.03 4.34 8.91
C ILE A 154 4.72 5.64 9.31
N SER A 155 5.08 5.79 10.58
CA SER A 155 5.81 6.97 11.05
C SER A 155 7.27 6.95 10.62
N GLU A 156 7.96 8.08 10.77
CA GLU A 156 9.43 8.13 10.68
C GLU A 156 10.08 7.22 11.74
N ILE A 157 11.32 6.82 11.46
CA ILE A 157 12.10 5.95 12.35
C ILE A 157 12.54 6.76 13.57
N GLY A 158 12.07 6.35 14.75
CA GLY A 158 12.48 6.94 16.01
C GLY A 158 13.79 6.37 16.56
N ALA A 159 14.63 7.21 17.17
CA ALA A 159 15.80 6.74 17.91
C ALA A 159 15.41 6.19 19.29
N VAL A 160 16.06 5.12 19.74
CA VAL A 160 15.91 4.57 21.09
C VAL A 160 17.26 4.27 21.73
N SER A 161 17.38 4.54 23.03
CA SER A 161 18.57 4.19 23.81
C SER A 161 18.50 2.81 24.45
N LYS A 162 17.29 2.23 24.53
CA LYS A 162 17.04 0.92 25.15
C LYS A 162 16.04 0.12 24.31
N MET A 163 16.39 -1.14 24.08
CA MET A 163 15.52 -2.11 23.43
C MET A 163 14.47 -2.70 24.39
N PRO A 164 13.31 -3.17 23.90
CA PRO A 164 12.31 -3.85 24.71
C PRO A 164 12.86 -5.13 25.35
N ASN A 165 12.34 -5.54 26.50
CA ASN A 165 12.84 -6.77 27.15
C ASN A 165 12.55 -8.03 26.31
N GLU A 166 11.58 -7.95 25.40
CA GLU A 166 11.17 -8.99 24.46
C GLU A 166 11.96 -8.93 23.14
N THR A 167 13.21 -8.45 23.15
CA THR A 167 14.01 -8.29 21.92
C THR A 167 14.28 -9.62 21.22
N PHE A 168 14.46 -10.70 21.96
CA PHE A 168 14.79 -12.02 21.42
C PHE A 168 13.76 -13.06 21.84
N SER A 169 13.39 -13.94 20.91
CA SER A 169 12.69 -15.19 21.25
C SER A 169 13.70 -16.14 21.87
N LEU A 170 13.51 -16.43 23.17
CA LEU A 170 14.46 -17.22 23.95
C LEU A 170 13.97 -18.64 24.24
N ARG A 171 12.74 -18.99 23.84
CA ARG A 171 12.06 -20.21 24.28
C ARG A 171 12.77 -21.49 23.84
N ASN A 172 13.25 -21.52 22.60
CA ASN A 172 13.87 -22.71 22.00
C ASN A 172 15.40 -22.66 22.06
N ILE A 173 15.98 -21.69 22.75
CA ILE A 173 17.43 -21.56 22.82
C ILE A 173 17.99 -22.62 23.77
N PRO A 174 18.88 -23.52 23.30
CA PRO A 174 19.45 -24.55 24.14
C PRO A 174 20.33 -23.93 25.23
N LEU A 175 20.33 -24.54 26.42
CA LEU A 175 21.23 -24.12 27.50
C LEU A 175 22.67 -24.35 27.05
N SER A 176 23.55 -23.36 27.27
CA SER A 176 24.98 -23.58 27.00
C SER A 176 25.57 -24.54 28.03
N PRO A 177 26.73 -25.16 27.74
CA PRO A 177 27.47 -25.97 28.72
C PRO A 177 27.89 -25.21 29.99
N PHE A 178 27.86 -23.87 29.97
CA PHE A 178 28.36 -23.01 31.04
C PHE A 178 27.26 -22.28 31.82
N HIS A 179 26.01 -22.35 31.36
CA HIS A 179 24.87 -21.68 32.01
C HIS A 179 23.95 -22.68 32.72
N LYS A 180 23.13 -22.17 33.64
CA LYS A 180 22.15 -22.93 34.43
C LYS A 180 20.72 -22.52 34.06
N GLU A 181 19.75 -23.41 34.26
CA GLU A 181 18.35 -23.24 33.84
C GLU A 181 17.67 -21.96 34.37
N GLY A 182 18.05 -21.48 35.56
CA GLY A 182 17.52 -20.26 36.17
C GLY A 182 18.22 -18.96 35.73
N GLN A 183 19.28 -19.04 34.93
CA GLN A 183 19.96 -17.86 34.40
C GLN A 183 19.24 -17.34 33.15
N TYR A 184 19.38 -16.04 32.89
CA TYR A 184 18.73 -15.41 31.75
C TYR A 184 19.24 -16.02 30.44
N ARG A 185 18.32 -16.61 29.66
CA ARG A 185 18.62 -17.46 28.50
C ARG A 185 19.39 -16.76 27.37
N THR A 186 19.34 -15.42 27.32
CA THR A 186 20.15 -14.63 26.38
C THR A 186 21.66 -14.90 26.52
N LYS A 187 22.12 -15.29 27.71
CA LYS A 187 23.52 -15.62 27.93
C LYS A 187 23.93 -16.86 27.13
N SER A 188 23.05 -17.88 27.10
CA SER A 188 23.25 -19.06 26.27
C SER A 188 23.10 -18.76 24.79
N LEU A 189 22.16 -17.90 24.40
CA LEU A 189 22.05 -17.41 23.02
C LEU A 189 23.37 -16.80 22.55
N LYS A 190 23.96 -15.90 23.35
CA LYS A 190 25.24 -15.26 23.00
C LYS A 190 26.39 -16.26 22.95
N TYR A 191 26.39 -17.28 23.81
CA TYR A 191 27.38 -18.36 23.74
C TYR A 191 27.31 -19.10 22.41
N TRP A 192 26.12 -19.51 21.96
CA TRP A 192 25.96 -20.22 20.69
C TRP A 192 26.33 -19.35 19.49
N GLU A 193 26.01 -18.05 19.55
CA GLU A 193 26.47 -17.08 18.56
C GLU A 193 28.01 -17.03 18.47
N VAL A 194 28.68 -16.95 19.63
CA VAL A 194 30.15 -16.96 19.70
C VAL A 194 30.73 -18.27 19.17
N VAL A 195 30.19 -19.42 19.57
CA VAL A 195 30.66 -20.72 19.09
C VAL A 195 30.55 -20.83 17.57
N ALA A 196 29.42 -20.41 17.00
CA ALA A 196 29.23 -20.41 15.55
C ALA A 196 30.22 -19.45 14.85
N ASN A 197 30.48 -18.27 15.41
CA ASN A 197 31.46 -17.33 14.84
C ASN A 197 32.91 -17.84 14.90
N LEU A 198 33.24 -18.68 15.89
CA LEU A 198 34.56 -19.29 16.03
C LEU A 198 34.68 -20.62 15.28
N GLU A 199 33.59 -21.12 14.69
CA GLU A 199 33.60 -22.34 13.90
C GLU A 199 34.58 -22.20 12.72
N ASN A 200 35.32 -23.26 12.42
CA ASN A 200 36.36 -23.28 11.38
C ASN A 200 37.53 -22.29 11.58
N THR A 201 37.67 -21.69 12.77
CA THR A 201 38.84 -20.90 13.17
C THR A 201 39.74 -21.71 14.12
N PRO A 202 40.97 -21.27 14.47
CA PRO A 202 41.77 -21.92 15.50
C PRO A 202 41.29 -21.61 16.94
N TYR A 203 40.35 -20.69 17.13
CA TYR A 203 39.96 -20.22 18.46
C TYR A 203 38.86 -21.08 19.10
N ARG A 204 38.92 -21.28 20.41
CA ARG A 204 37.94 -22.10 21.16
C ARG A 204 37.52 -21.43 22.45
N VAL A 205 36.24 -21.56 22.81
CA VAL A 205 35.74 -21.15 24.12
C VAL A 205 36.11 -22.22 25.14
N GLU A 206 37.02 -21.89 26.05
CA GLU A 206 37.45 -22.80 27.13
C GLU A 206 36.50 -22.71 28.33
N GLN A 207 36.06 -21.49 28.66
CA GLN A 207 35.24 -21.24 29.82
C GLN A 207 34.37 -19.99 29.64
N VAL A 208 33.14 -20.05 30.17
CA VAL A 208 32.29 -18.87 30.34
C VAL A 208 31.88 -18.74 31.80
N GLU A 209 32.03 -17.53 32.35
CA GLU A 209 31.62 -17.19 33.71
C GLU A 209 30.65 -16.01 33.72
N SER A 210 29.48 -16.20 34.33
CA SER A 210 28.57 -15.09 34.63
C SER A 210 29.05 -14.31 35.86
N LYS A 211 29.54 -13.09 35.69
CA LYS A 211 29.89 -12.17 36.78
C LYS A 211 28.68 -11.33 37.16
N GLY A 212 27.78 -11.93 37.94
CA GLY A 212 26.49 -11.32 38.29
C GLY A 212 25.49 -11.37 37.14
N ASP A 213 24.56 -10.42 37.12
CA ASP A 213 23.38 -10.50 36.25
C ASP A 213 23.64 -10.08 34.81
N TYR A 214 24.58 -9.16 34.58
CA TYR A 214 24.73 -8.46 33.29
C TYR A 214 26.11 -8.58 32.63
N GLN A 215 27.05 -9.29 33.24
CA GLN A 215 28.41 -9.44 32.72
C GLN A 215 28.72 -10.92 32.47
N GLU A 216 29.23 -11.20 31.28
CA GLU A 216 29.73 -12.51 30.90
C GLU A 216 31.22 -12.41 30.57
N ARG A 217 32.00 -13.34 31.11
CA ARG A 217 33.44 -13.43 30.92
C ARG A 217 33.77 -14.69 30.14
N TYR A 218 34.38 -14.54 28.98
CA TYR A 218 34.77 -15.62 28.09
C TYR A 218 36.28 -15.80 28.13
N THR A 219 36.73 -17.01 28.40
CA THR A 219 38.14 -17.41 28.23
C THR A 219 38.27 -18.10 26.88
N ILE A 220 39.05 -17.50 25.98
CA ILE A 220 39.25 -17.98 24.62
C ILE A 220 40.70 -18.44 24.45
N SER A 221 40.87 -19.64 23.90
CA SER A 221 42.16 -20.21 23.51
C SER A 221 42.39 -20.05 22.01
N ASN A 222 43.64 -19.85 21.60
CA ASN A 222 44.07 -19.99 20.20
C ASN A 222 44.84 -21.30 19.92
N GLY A 223 44.91 -22.20 20.91
CA GLY A 223 45.68 -23.45 20.87
C GLY A 223 47.02 -23.40 21.60
N GLU A 224 47.63 -22.22 21.75
CA GLU A 224 48.90 -22.02 22.46
C GLU A 224 48.76 -21.10 23.68
N GLN A 225 47.90 -20.09 23.56
CA GLN A 225 47.66 -19.04 24.54
C GLN A 225 46.17 -18.94 24.84
N VAL A 226 45.87 -18.42 26.03
CA VAL A 226 44.50 -18.11 26.47
C VAL A 226 44.42 -16.64 26.85
N ASP A 227 43.26 -16.04 26.58
CA ASP A 227 42.95 -14.69 27.07
C ASP A 227 41.47 -14.56 27.41
N VAL A 228 41.15 -13.49 28.13
CA VAL A 228 39.87 -13.29 28.78
C VAL A 228 39.20 -12.04 28.23
N PHE A 229 37.94 -12.18 27.84
CA PHE A 229 37.13 -11.12 27.25
C PHE A 229 35.83 -10.95 28.03
N ASP A 230 35.54 -9.72 28.46
CA ASP A 230 34.31 -9.36 29.13
C ASP A 230 33.32 -8.74 28.14
N ALA A 231 32.05 -9.12 28.23
CA ALA A 231 30.95 -8.43 27.57
C ALA A 231 29.81 -8.18 28.55
N PHE A 232 29.14 -7.04 28.36
CA PHE A 232 28.02 -6.62 29.20
C PHE A 232 26.74 -6.58 28.37
N HIS A 233 25.63 -7.09 28.90
CA HIS A 233 24.34 -7.01 28.23
C HIS A 233 23.32 -6.18 29.03
N SER A 234 22.33 -5.65 28.32
CA SER A 234 21.18 -4.99 28.94
C SER A 234 20.15 -6.01 29.45
N GLY A 235 19.14 -5.56 30.18
CA GLY A 235 17.98 -6.39 30.55
C GLY A 235 17.16 -6.91 29.36
N ALA A 236 17.37 -6.37 28.16
CA ALA A 236 16.81 -6.87 26.91
C ALA A 236 17.66 -7.97 26.25
N GLY A 237 18.81 -8.32 26.85
CA GLY A 237 19.74 -9.30 26.30
C GLY A 237 20.64 -8.79 25.18
N VAL A 238 20.57 -7.50 24.84
CA VAL A 238 21.48 -6.88 23.87
C VAL A 238 22.86 -6.70 24.49
N PHE A 239 23.87 -7.38 23.93
CA PHE A 239 25.27 -7.31 24.35
C PHE A 239 25.97 -6.06 23.78
N LYS A 240 26.80 -5.44 24.61
CA LYS A 240 27.88 -4.56 24.17
C LYS A 240 29.05 -5.41 23.68
N ASP A 241 29.90 -4.77 22.91
CA ASP A 241 31.08 -5.37 22.32
C ASP A 241 31.98 -5.93 23.42
N PHE A 242 32.56 -7.10 23.16
CA PHE A 242 33.58 -7.71 24.00
C PHE A 242 34.79 -6.79 24.12
N THR A 243 35.35 -6.74 25.32
CA THR A 243 36.58 -6.03 25.63
C THR A 243 37.57 -6.98 26.31
N PRO A 244 38.86 -6.94 25.96
CA PRO A 244 39.86 -7.77 26.62
C PRO A 244 40.06 -7.31 28.07
N LEU A 245 40.24 -8.28 28.98
CA LEU A 245 40.48 -8.01 30.40
C LEU A 245 41.92 -7.54 30.65
N HIS A 246 42.88 -8.09 29.91
CA HIS A 246 44.29 -7.71 30.01
C HIS A 246 44.63 -6.62 29.01
N HIS A 247 45.41 -5.64 29.45
CA HIS A 247 45.86 -4.54 28.60
C HIS A 247 47.22 -4.88 27.98
N GLY A 248 47.21 -5.21 26.68
CA GLY A 248 48.39 -5.49 25.88
C GLY A 248 48.01 -6.14 24.55
N ALA A 249 47.74 -5.32 23.53
CA ALA A 249 47.19 -5.78 22.26
C ALA A 249 48.17 -6.72 21.54
N THR A 250 47.78 -7.99 21.40
CA THR A 250 48.43 -8.95 20.52
C THR A 250 47.66 -9.03 19.19
N PRO A 251 48.30 -9.46 18.08
CA PRO A 251 47.61 -9.62 16.80
C PRO A 251 46.38 -10.54 16.89
N TRP A 252 46.52 -11.69 17.57
CA TRP A 252 45.43 -12.67 17.67
C TRP A 252 44.27 -12.20 18.57
N GLN A 253 44.53 -11.36 19.58
CA GLN A 253 43.46 -10.72 20.36
C GLN A 253 42.58 -9.83 19.48
N SER A 254 43.18 -9.11 18.52
CA SER A 254 42.43 -8.25 17.60
C SER A 254 41.60 -9.08 16.63
N GLU A 255 42.15 -10.18 16.11
CA GLU A 255 41.44 -11.13 15.25
C GLU A 255 40.25 -11.78 15.96
N VAL A 256 40.43 -12.27 17.19
CA VAL A 256 39.35 -12.90 17.94
C VAL A 256 38.28 -11.89 18.35
N LEU A 257 38.64 -10.64 18.69
CA LEU A 257 37.67 -9.58 18.98
C LEU A 257 36.75 -9.27 17.80
N ILE A 258 37.27 -9.32 16.57
CA ILE A 258 36.45 -9.17 15.37
C ILE A 258 35.41 -10.28 15.29
N LEU A 259 35.81 -11.53 15.55
CA LEU A 259 34.92 -12.70 15.53
C LEU A 259 33.88 -12.68 16.66
N LEU A 260 34.28 -12.33 17.89
CA LEU A 260 33.37 -12.26 19.05
C LEU A 260 32.29 -11.18 18.91
N ASN A 261 32.62 -10.09 18.21
CA ASN A 261 31.74 -8.94 17.99
C ASN A 261 31.01 -8.95 16.64
N ARG A 262 31.32 -9.92 15.78
CA ARG A 262 30.61 -10.13 14.51
C ARG A 262 29.17 -10.57 14.79
N PRO A 263 28.15 -9.92 14.19
CA PRO A 263 26.79 -10.46 14.19
C PRO A 263 26.78 -11.81 13.45
N ASN A 264 26.13 -12.83 14.01
CA ASN A 264 25.97 -14.09 13.29
C ASN A 264 24.67 -14.06 12.46
N ASP A 265 24.80 -13.81 11.17
CA ASP A 265 23.67 -13.72 10.23
C ASP A 265 23.06 -15.10 9.91
N GLU A 266 23.83 -16.17 10.07
CA GLU A 266 23.40 -17.56 9.86
C GLU A 266 22.63 -18.13 11.07
N MET A 267 22.74 -17.49 12.23
CA MET A 267 21.99 -17.88 13.42
C MET A 267 20.51 -17.57 13.20
N LEU A 268 19.78 -18.58 12.74
CA LEU A 268 18.34 -18.54 12.60
C LEU A 268 17.72 -18.45 13.99
N PHE A 269 16.97 -17.38 14.25
CA PHE A 269 16.04 -17.36 15.36
C PHE A 269 14.89 -18.27 14.99
N GLU A 270 14.76 -19.41 15.67
CA GLU A 270 13.55 -20.21 15.56
C GLU A 270 12.43 -19.47 16.29
N ILE A 271 11.69 -18.66 15.53
CA ILE A 271 10.59 -17.87 16.07
C ILE A 271 9.39 -18.81 16.27
N ASP A 272 9.24 -19.34 17.49
CA ASP A 272 8.02 -20.01 17.95
C ASP A 272 6.88 -19.00 18.14
N TYR A 273 6.37 -18.45 17.04
CA TYR A 273 5.25 -17.52 17.04
C TYR A 273 4.03 -18.14 16.35
N THR A 274 2.95 -18.26 17.13
CA THR A 274 1.63 -18.67 16.63
C THR A 274 0.68 -17.48 16.69
N PRO A 275 0.30 -16.89 15.55
CA PRO A 275 -0.57 -15.71 15.52
C PRO A 275 -1.94 -16.00 16.15
N SER A 276 -2.41 -15.11 17.02
CA SER A 276 -3.72 -15.31 17.69
C SER A 276 -4.94 -14.92 16.84
N THR A 277 -4.72 -14.16 15.75
CA THR A 277 -5.80 -13.69 14.87
C THR A 277 -5.42 -13.77 13.39
N PRO A 278 -6.41 -13.83 12.47
CA PRO A 278 -6.16 -13.78 11.03
C PRO A 278 -5.47 -12.49 10.55
N LEU A 279 -5.61 -11.37 11.29
CA LEU A 279 -4.88 -10.14 10.99
C LEU A 279 -3.39 -10.34 11.24
N PHE A 280 -3.05 -10.94 12.37
CA PHE A 280 -1.67 -11.15 12.78
C PHE A 280 -0.98 -12.22 11.94
N GLU A 281 -1.71 -13.25 11.52
CA GLU A 281 -1.22 -14.24 10.55
C GLU A 281 -0.83 -13.57 9.23
N LYS A 282 -1.70 -12.71 8.68
CA LYS A 282 -1.39 -11.96 7.47
C LYS A 282 -0.22 -10.99 7.67
N LEU A 283 -0.16 -10.30 8.82
CA LEU A 283 0.93 -9.39 9.13
C LEU A 283 2.26 -10.13 9.25
N TYR A 284 2.24 -11.33 9.84
CA TYR A 284 3.42 -12.17 9.97
C TYR A 284 3.94 -12.61 8.61
N GLY A 285 3.08 -13.11 7.72
CA GLY A 285 3.47 -13.44 6.35
C GLY A 285 4.03 -12.25 5.57
N LEU A 286 3.41 -11.06 5.72
CA LEU A 286 3.93 -9.82 5.13
C LEU A 286 5.32 -9.48 5.68
N MET A 287 5.49 -9.53 7.00
CA MET A 287 6.75 -9.21 7.66
C MET A 287 7.85 -10.20 7.28
N GLN A 288 7.56 -11.49 7.22
CA GLN A 288 8.51 -12.51 6.78
C GLN A 288 9.00 -12.22 5.35
N SER A 289 8.07 -12.01 4.41
CA SER A 289 8.43 -11.69 3.02
C SER A 289 9.21 -10.39 2.90
N ALA A 290 8.80 -9.32 3.59
CA ALA A 290 9.50 -8.03 3.52
C ALA A 290 10.89 -8.08 4.18
N CYS A 291 11.03 -8.85 5.26
CA CYS A 291 12.30 -9.06 5.95
C CYS A 291 13.27 -9.90 5.12
N GLU A 292 12.79 -10.94 4.45
CA GLU A 292 13.59 -11.75 3.52
C GLU A 292 14.13 -10.90 2.35
N ASP A 293 13.27 -10.09 1.72
CA ASP A 293 13.64 -9.19 0.62
C ASP A 293 14.67 -8.11 1.03
N THR A 294 14.76 -7.77 2.31
CA THR A 294 15.61 -6.69 2.82
C THR A 294 16.76 -7.18 3.70
N GLU A 295 16.92 -8.51 3.80
CA GLU A 295 17.90 -9.16 4.67
C GLU A 295 17.84 -8.64 6.13
N VAL A 296 16.64 -8.33 6.61
CA VAL A 296 16.39 -7.98 8.01
C VAL A 296 15.96 -9.25 8.73
N VAL A 297 16.52 -9.51 9.91
CA VAL A 297 16.18 -10.72 10.67
C VAL A 297 15.14 -10.36 11.72
N ILE A 298 14.00 -11.07 11.74
CA ILE A 298 13.04 -10.98 12.84
C ILE A 298 13.64 -11.76 14.03
N THR A 299 13.75 -11.11 15.18
CA THR A 299 14.34 -11.71 16.40
C THR A 299 13.29 -12.13 17.41
N ASN A 300 12.12 -11.49 17.40
CA ASN A 300 10.96 -11.88 18.20
C ASN A 300 9.68 -11.24 17.67
N VAL A 301 8.53 -11.86 17.97
CA VAL A 301 7.20 -11.27 17.77
C VAL A 301 6.40 -11.41 19.05
N GLU A 302 5.87 -10.31 19.57
CA GLU A 302 5.11 -10.28 20.81
C GLU A 302 3.77 -9.55 20.62
N GLU A 303 2.68 -10.24 20.90
CA GLU A 303 1.35 -9.66 20.89
C GLU A 303 1.01 -9.03 22.25
N LYS A 304 0.68 -7.74 22.24
CA LYS A 304 0.30 -6.97 23.44
C LYS A 304 -1.13 -6.44 23.27
N PRO A 305 -2.16 -7.32 23.30
CA PRO A 305 -3.54 -6.95 22.99
C PRO A 305 -4.12 -5.92 23.97
N ALA A 306 -3.71 -5.94 25.24
CA ALA A 306 -4.09 -4.92 26.23
C ALA A 306 -3.67 -3.49 25.81
N ASN A 307 -2.63 -3.38 24.98
CA ASN A 307 -2.09 -2.13 24.49
C ASN A 307 -2.44 -1.87 23.02
N TYR A 308 -3.22 -2.76 22.40
CA TYR A 308 -3.52 -2.74 20.97
C TYR A 308 -2.27 -2.72 20.07
N ILE A 309 -1.22 -3.45 20.46
CA ILE A 309 0.06 -3.49 19.75
C ILE A 309 0.45 -4.93 19.42
N VAL A 310 1.02 -5.13 18.23
CA VAL A 310 1.91 -6.27 17.95
C VAL A 310 3.32 -5.72 17.74
N LEU A 311 4.27 -6.23 18.51
CA LEU A 311 5.67 -5.82 18.48
C LEU A 311 6.48 -6.80 17.64
N TYR A 312 7.16 -6.29 16.62
CA TYR A 312 8.16 -7.03 15.86
C TYR A 312 9.54 -6.53 16.25
N CYS A 313 10.35 -7.38 16.87
CA CYS A 313 11.75 -7.09 17.15
C CYS A 313 12.61 -7.59 15.99
N LEU A 314 13.59 -6.79 15.61
CA LEU A 314 14.36 -6.93 14.38
C LEU A 314 15.86 -6.73 14.68
N ARG A 315 16.70 -7.42 13.90
CA ARG A 315 18.14 -7.19 13.82
C ARG A 315 18.49 -6.65 12.44
N THR A 316 19.21 -5.55 12.43
CA THR A 316 19.78 -4.88 11.26
C THR A 316 21.30 -4.98 11.34
N ASP A 317 22.01 -5.13 10.22
CA ASP A 317 23.48 -5.39 10.15
C ASP A 317 24.34 -4.41 10.96
N GLU A 318 23.78 -3.23 11.17
CA GLU A 318 24.47 -2.08 11.68
C GLU A 318 23.90 -1.57 13.01
N GLY A 319 22.75 -2.10 13.43
CA GLY A 319 22.04 -1.70 14.65
C GLY A 319 22.14 -2.76 15.74
N LYS A 320 22.39 -2.33 16.98
CA LYS A 320 22.27 -3.20 18.19
C LYS A 320 20.82 -3.64 18.48
N GLY A 321 19.87 -3.29 17.62
CA GLY A 321 18.46 -3.67 17.69
C GLY A 321 17.55 -2.63 17.05
N ALA A 322 16.50 -3.13 16.39
CA ALA A 322 15.39 -2.37 15.84
C ALA A 322 14.06 -3.04 16.22
N TYR A 323 12.96 -2.30 16.18
CA TYR A 323 11.63 -2.87 16.31
C TYR A 323 10.57 -2.02 15.63
N ILE A 324 9.44 -2.64 15.29
CA ILE A 324 8.26 -1.96 14.77
C ILE A 324 7.08 -2.30 15.68
N GLN A 325 6.40 -1.26 16.17
CA GLN A 325 5.14 -1.41 16.89
C GLN A 325 3.99 -1.20 15.92
N PHE A 326 3.25 -2.27 15.62
CA PHE A 326 2.03 -2.21 14.82
C PHE A 326 0.82 -2.04 15.73
N TYR A 327 0.15 -0.90 15.61
CA TYR A 327 -1.09 -0.60 16.32
C TYR A 327 -2.28 -1.11 15.52
N PHE A 328 -3.25 -1.68 16.22
CA PHE A 328 -4.52 -2.12 15.65
C PHE A 328 -5.71 -1.55 16.43
N ASN A 329 -6.92 -1.65 15.87
CA ASN A 329 -8.15 -1.23 16.55
C ASN A 329 -9.01 -2.43 16.96
N SER A 330 -10.09 -2.18 17.70
CA SER A 330 -11.05 -3.22 18.10
C SER A 330 -11.75 -3.94 16.94
N LYS A 331 -11.66 -3.40 15.72
CA LYS A 331 -12.19 -4.00 14.49
C LYS A 331 -11.15 -4.85 13.74
N GLN A 332 -10.02 -5.17 14.36
CA GLN A 332 -8.95 -5.98 13.75
C GLN A 332 -8.42 -5.35 12.45
N GLN A 333 -8.16 -4.04 12.49
CA GLN A 333 -7.49 -3.30 11.41
C GLN A 333 -6.24 -2.62 11.94
N LEU A 334 -5.17 -2.62 11.14
CA LEU A 334 -3.97 -1.84 11.44
C LEU A 334 -4.23 -0.35 11.27
N THR A 335 -3.69 0.45 12.17
CA THR A 335 -3.90 1.90 12.20
C THR A 335 -2.59 2.67 12.04
N ARG A 336 -1.52 2.23 12.72
CA ARG A 336 -0.21 2.86 12.66
C ARG A 336 0.91 1.83 12.84
N ALA A 337 2.03 2.00 12.15
CA ALA A 337 3.28 1.35 12.48
C ALA A 337 4.30 2.38 12.94
N MET A 338 5.00 2.09 14.03
CA MET A 338 6.06 2.93 14.58
C MET A 338 7.39 2.18 14.58
N PRO A 339 8.24 2.40 13.57
CA PRO A 339 9.59 1.89 13.57
C PRO A 339 10.49 2.67 14.52
N LYS A 340 11.36 1.94 15.23
CA LYS A 340 12.38 2.51 16.10
C LYS A 340 13.65 1.68 16.03
N SER A 341 14.81 2.33 16.15
CA SER A 341 16.10 1.65 16.21
C SER A 341 17.10 2.41 17.08
N MET A 342 18.18 1.74 17.47
CA MET A 342 19.26 2.40 18.21
C MET A 342 20.05 3.42 17.37
N LYS A 343 20.03 3.29 16.04
CA LYS A 343 20.59 4.26 15.09
C LYS A 343 19.58 5.34 14.66
N GLY A 344 18.31 5.20 15.06
CA GLY A 344 17.24 6.10 14.64
C GLY A 344 17.16 6.20 13.12
N ALA A 345 17.12 7.42 12.61
CA ALA A 345 17.02 7.68 11.18
C ALA A 345 18.21 7.13 10.36
N ASP A 346 19.37 6.87 10.97
CA ASP A 346 20.55 6.38 10.24
C ASP A 346 20.56 4.85 10.01
N ASP A 347 19.51 4.13 10.42
CA ASP A 347 19.39 2.68 10.22
C ASP A 347 18.93 2.35 8.78
N GLN A 348 19.89 2.13 7.88
CA GLN A 348 19.64 1.91 6.45
C GLN A 348 18.80 0.66 6.17
N LYS A 349 19.04 -0.46 6.86
CA LYS A 349 18.26 -1.69 6.67
C LYS A 349 16.83 -1.53 7.14
N LEU A 350 16.60 -0.83 8.27
CA LEU A 350 15.25 -0.51 8.68
C LEU A 350 14.57 0.45 7.70
N GLN A 351 15.27 1.42 7.12
CA GLN A 351 14.72 2.27 6.05
C GLN A 351 14.25 1.45 4.84
N LEU A 352 15.06 0.51 4.37
CA LEU A 352 14.71 -0.39 3.26
C LEU A 352 13.47 -1.22 3.59
N LEU A 353 13.40 -1.82 4.78
CA LEU A 353 12.23 -2.55 5.23
C LEU A 353 10.98 -1.67 5.28
N ILE A 354 11.09 -0.43 5.78
CA ILE A 354 9.97 0.51 5.81
C ILE A 354 9.55 0.94 4.41
N GLN A 355 10.48 1.15 3.49
CA GLN A 355 10.17 1.42 2.08
C GLN A 355 9.42 0.25 1.46
N LYS A 356 9.88 -0.98 1.72
CA LYS A 356 9.23 -2.19 1.24
C LYS A 356 7.81 -2.34 1.80
N LEU A 357 7.62 -2.12 3.10
CA LEU A 357 6.29 -2.16 3.72
C LEU A 357 5.35 -1.10 3.13
N LYS A 358 5.85 0.08 2.75
CA LYS A 358 5.06 1.12 2.07
C LYS A 358 4.52 0.67 0.72
N GLU A 359 5.14 -0.27 0.01
CA GLU A 359 4.61 -0.83 -1.25
C GLU A 359 3.28 -1.58 -1.03
N TYR A 360 3.06 -2.10 0.18
CA TYR A 360 1.83 -2.79 0.57
C TYR A 360 0.78 -1.87 1.20
N VAL A 361 1.18 -0.63 1.53
CA VAL A 361 0.32 0.45 2.02
C VAL A 361 -0.02 1.36 0.83
N ILE A 362 -1.06 1.01 0.09
CA ILE A 362 -1.54 1.76 -1.11
C ILE A 362 -2.34 2.99 -0.71
#